data_AF-A0A8T4R918-F1
#
_entry.id   AF-A0A8T4R918-F1
#
_cell.length_a   1.000
_cell.length_b   1.000
_cell.length_c   1.000
_cell.angle_alpha   90.00
_cell.angle_beta   90.00
_cell.angle_gamma   90.00
#
_symmetry.space_group_name_H-M   'P 1'
#
loop_
_entity.id
_entity.type
_entity.pdbx_description
1 polymer ?
#
loop_
_entity_poly.entity_id
_entity_poly.type
_entity_poly.pdbx_seq_one_letter_code
_entity_poly.pdbx_strand_id
1 'polypeptide(L)'
;MKNRILSLALVWLVILSLPMALAEVTGEENTTFEITDAMPAVIAENTEDQITTSADSSVDTTEEVDTTEEVVVLQEAGVTPDSALYGLDVLADNIALALTFDEAEKTEKSLEIAEERLSETEQMAEEGNTEATAEAQQNYEEAITNAEESTQAVDGADNSESSLETVGTVATLQNSVENHYTKVSAVKDRILERMRAKMNAQQLAHLEQVFGKIKDKAQKMEEKVAAKKEQAKLKYKALAKKTDAEVDAAEEEEDQKAGLNSGRQDRAEKSLEKAEKRLAKAAEKIKEDKTKGQDTTDAEAQLIEAKTRLNDLKEQIKSKEGLKEAGMQGSEISDIANQLKNSQSKEEVKQIIEQLKTAIKDNREDRKEQLKEKLEDLKEKTKKAREKVKEEIKSNKEEREDNAEKSVENKDYTSDSDDTEEDTDETVEEDDTENSDSVTASVVKEVKVKKGKR
;
A
#
# COMPACT_ATOMS: atom_id res chain seq x y z
N MET A 1 -35.51 -21.68 41.71
CA MET A 1 -35.90 -21.82 40.29
C MET A 1 -36.92 -20.74 39.95
N LYS A 2 -36.46 -19.61 39.41
CA LYS A 2 -37.31 -18.58 38.80
C LYS A 2 -36.51 -17.93 37.67
N ASN A 3 -36.94 -18.20 36.44
CA ASN A 3 -36.54 -17.48 35.24
C ASN A 3 -36.99 -16.01 35.37
N ARG A 4 -36.16 -15.08 34.93
CA ARG A 4 -36.59 -13.73 34.56
C ARG A 4 -36.12 -13.43 33.15
N ILE A 5 -37.13 -13.30 32.30
CA ILE A 5 -37.14 -12.91 30.90
C ILE A 5 -37.59 -11.44 30.86
N LEU A 6 -36.96 -10.66 29.97
CA LEU A 6 -37.45 -9.44 29.29
C LEU A 6 -37.97 -8.23 30.12
N SER A 7 -37.35 -7.07 29.94
CA SER A 7 -37.81 -6.06 28.95
C SER A 7 -37.25 -4.67 29.28
N LEU A 8 -36.41 -4.16 28.38
CA LEU A 8 -36.10 -2.74 28.20
C LEU A 8 -37.29 -2.02 27.57
N ALA A 9 -37.63 -0.83 28.09
CA ALA A 9 -38.24 0.25 27.32
C ALA A 9 -38.12 1.58 28.08
N LEU A 10 -38.01 2.67 27.31
CA LEU A 10 -38.28 4.08 27.62
C LEU A 10 -37.18 4.93 28.27
N VAL A 11 -36.41 5.64 27.43
CA VAL A 11 -36.03 7.06 27.61
C VAL A 11 -36.00 7.69 26.20
N TRP A 12 -37.09 8.29 25.75
CA TRP A 12 -37.42 9.73 25.78
C TRP A 12 -36.77 10.56 24.67
N LEU A 13 -37.59 10.79 23.65
CA LEU A 13 -37.42 11.67 22.50
C LEU A 13 -37.89 13.08 22.91
N VAL A 14 -36.97 14.05 22.94
CA VAL A 14 -37.30 15.48 23.06
C VAL A 14 -36.87 16.16 21.77
N ILE A 15 -37.86 16.38 20.91
CA ILE A 15 -37.82 17.32 19.80
C ILE A 15 -37.86 18.72 20.39
N LEU A 16 -36.82 19.52 20.18
CA LEU A 16 -36.89 20.97 20.35
C LEU A 16 -36.64 21.64 19.00
N SER A 17 -37.73 22.15 18.45
CA SER A 17 -37.86 23.04 17.30
C SER A 17 -37.26 24.42 17.54
N LEU A 18 -36.70 25.04 16.48
CA LEU A 18 -36.77 26.47 16.05
C LEU A 18 -35.43 26.94 15.40
N PRO A 19 -35.40 28.00 14.57
CA PRO A 19 -36.01 28.13 13.26
C PRO A 19 -34.96 28.49 12.16
N MET A 20 -35.34 28.26 10.89
CA MET A 20 -34.66 28.80 9.71
C MET A 20 -34.58 30.33 9.76
N ALA A 21 -33.39 30.87 9.54
CA ALA A 21 -33.19 32.26 9.12
C ALA A 21 -32.48 32.25 7.76
N LEU A 22 -33.23 32.71 6.77
CA LEU A 22 -32.84 32.98 5.39
C LEU A 22 -32.04 34.30 5.37
N ALA A 23 -30.85 34.31 4.76
CA ALA A 23 -30.17 35.54 4.38
C ALA A 23 -29.57 35.35 2.97
N GLU A 24 -30.21 36.01 2.01
CA GLU A 24 -29.65 36.34 0.70
C GLU A 24 -28.47 37.30 0.89
N VAL A 25 -27.33 37.02 0.25
CA VAL A 25 -26.38 38.06 -0.16
C VAL A 25 -25.91 37.76 -1.59
N THR A 26 -26.30 38.65 -2.47
CA THR A 26 -25.90 38.84 -3.86
C THR A 26 -24.58 39.59 -3.98
N GLY A 27 -23.81 39.34 -5.06
CA GLY A 27 -22.68 40.15 -5.54
C GLY A 27 -21.46 39.27 -5.84
N GLU A 28 -21.28 38.76 -7.07
CA GLU A 28 -20.58 39.43 -8.18
C GLU A 28 -19.37 40.27 -7.74
N GLU A 29 -18.15 39.75 -7.97
CA GLU A 29 -17.23 40.41 -8.91
C GLU A 29 -16.15 39.44 -9.41
N ASN A 30 -15.94 39.52 -10.72
CA ASN A 30 -15.07 38.74 -11.57
C ASN A 30 -13.87 39.64 -11.93
N THR A 31 -12.64 39.22 -11.66
CA THR A 31 -11.46 39.92 -12.19
C THR A 31 -10.46 38.93 -12.77
N THR A 32 -10.63 38.69 -14.07
CA THR A 32 -9.61 38.32 -15.05
C THR A 32 -8.45 39.32 -14.99
N PHE A 33 -7.21 38.84 -14.88
CA PHE A 33 -6.02 39.67 -15.10
C PHE A 33 -5.33 39.24 -16.40
N GLU A 34 -5.29 40.17 -17.33
CA GLU A 34 -4.69 40.03 -18.66
C GLU A 34 -3.16 40.01 -18.60
N ILE A 35 -2.57 39.18 -19.45
CA ILE A 35 -1.16 39.18 -19.79
C ILE A 35 -0.97 40.19 -20.91
N THR A 36 -0.26 41.28 -20.65
CA THR A 36 0.23 42.18 -21.71
C THR A 36 1.71 41.98 -21.95
N ASP A 37 1.95 41.54 -23.16
CA ASP A 37 3.19 41.43 -23.92
C ASP A 37 3.90 42.79 -24.06
N ALA A 38 5.23 42.81 -23.91
CA ALA A 38 6.09 43.89 -24.41
C ALA A 38 7.55 43.42 -24.50
N MET A 39 7.91 42.84 -25.64
CA MET A 39 9.29 42.92 -26.14
C MET A 39 9.69 44.39 -26.36
N PRO A 40 10.99 44.70 -26.33
CA PRO A 40 11.61 44.96 -27.62
C PRO A 40 12.96 44.27 -27.80
N ALA A 41 13.21 43.90 -29.04
CA ALA A 41 14.47 43.37 -29.53
C ALA A 41 15.44 44.50 -29.98
N VAL A 42 16.66 44.03 -30.24
CA VAL A 42 17.64 44.49 -31.24
C VAL A 42 18.78 45.43 -30.74
N ILE A 43 20.03 44.92 -30.83
CA ILE A 43 21.19 45.40 -31.66
C ILE A 43 22.56 45.23 -30.96
N ALA A 44 23.38 44.37 -31.60
CA ALA A 44 24.84 44.40 -31.87
C ALA A 44 25.94 44.36 -30.77
N GLU A 45 26.68 43.25 -30.82
CA GLU A 45 28.08 43.11 -31.30
C GLU A 45 29.29 43.69 -30.51
N ASN A 46 30.23 42.76 -30.24
CA ASN A 46 31.69 42.88 -30.17
C ASN A 46 32.37 43.68 -29.05
N THR A 47 33.22 43.02 -28.24
CA THR A 47 34.70 42.93 -28.41
C THR A 47 35.34 42.43 -27.11
N GLU A 48 36.30 41.52 -27.23
CA GLU A 48 37.22 41.07 -26.18
C GLU A 48 38.05 42.24 -25.61
N ASP A 49 38.36 42.23 -24.31
CA ASP A 49 39.75 42.39 -23.86
C ASP A 49 39.95 42.03 -22.38
N GLN A 50 41.17 41.54 -22.12
CA GLN A 50 41.64 40.99 -20.86
C GLN A 50 42.15 42.05 -19.84
N ILE A 51 42.50 41.51 -18.66
CA ILE A 51 43.55 41.90 -17.68
C ILE A 51 43.15 42.89 -16.58
N THR A 52 43.07 42.42 -15.33
CA THR A 52 44.08 42.65 -14.25
C THR A 52 43.52 42.35 -12.85
N THR A 53 44.15 41.38 -12.18
CA THR A 53 44.66 41.40 -10.80
C THR A 53 44.04 42.35 -9.77
N SER A 54 43.53 41.79 -8.65
CA SER A 54 43.95 42.11 -7.27
C SER A 54 43.28 41.17 -6.27
N ALA A 55 44.10 40.62 -5.36
CA ALA A 55 43.70 39.84 -4.21
C ALA A 55 43.09 40.73 -3.12
N ASP A 56 42.00 40.32 -2.48
CA ASP A 56 41.87 40.40 -1.02
C ASP A 56 40.71 39.56 -0.46
N SER A 57 41.01 38.92 0.67
CA SER A 57 40.20 38.42 1.78
C SER A 57 38.66 38.47 1.69
N SER A 58 38.02 37.30 1.69
CA SER A 58 37.22 36.78 2.81
C SER A 58 36.40 35.58 2.33
N VAL A 59 36.86 34.38 2.70
CA VAL A 59 36.08 33.15 2.56
C VAL A 59 35.06 33.16 3.69
N ASP A 60 33.91 33.75 3.41
CA ASP A 60 32.67 33.50 4.14
C ASP A 60 32.05 32.24 3.51
N THR A 61 32.30 31.10 4.14
CA THR A 61 31.60 29.86 3.80
C THR A 61 30.24 29.89 4.49
N THR A 62 29.31 30.62 3.89
CA THR A 62 27.89 30.30 4.03
C THR A 62 27.67 28.94 3.38
N GLU A 63 27.60 27.89 4.21
CA GLU A 63 26.99 26.63 3.82
C GLU A 63 25.54 26.93 3.43
N GLU A 64 25.30 27.04 2.12
CA GLU A 64 23.95 26.85 1.60
C GLU A 64 23.59 25.38 1.85
N VAL A 65 22.79 25.18 2.88
CA VAL A 65 22.10 23.92 3.13
C VAL A 65 21.08 23.75 2.00
N ASP A 66 21.52 23.12 0.91
CA ASP A 66 20.66 22.62 -0.16
C ASP A 66 19.73 21.55 0.42
N THR A 67 18.62 22.03 0.97
CA THR A 67 17.50 21.24 1.45
C THR A 67 16.44 21.25 0.35
N THR A 68 16.77 20.66 -0.79
CA THR A 68 15.74 20.18 -1.71
C THR A 68 15.09 18.96 -1.04
N GLU A 69 14.27 19.20 -0.01
CA GLU A 69 13.46 18.19 0.65
C GLU A 69 12.42 17.69 -0.36
N GLU A 70 12.45 16.38 -0.64
CA GLU A 70 11.40 15.70 -1.39
C GLU A 70 10.10 15.81 -0.57
N VAL A 71 9.19 16.68 -1.00
CA VAL A 71 7.91 16.90 -0.33
C VAL A 71 7.03 15.68 -0.59
N VAL A 72 7.03 14.75 0.36
CA VAL A 72 5.95 13.76 0.45
C VAL A 72 4.70 14.50 0.85
N VAL A 73 3.74 14.57 -0.08
CA VAL A 73 2.43 15.16 0.15
C VAL A 73 1.65 14.22 1.07
N LEU A 74 1.46 14.67 2.31
CA LEU A 74 0.54 14.08 3.26
C LEU A 74 -0.73 14.94 3.31
N GLN A 75 -1.81 14.34 3.79
CA GLN A 75 -2.90 15.12 4.36
C GLN A 75 -2.36 16.02 5.50
N GLU A 76 -2.83 17.27 5.56
CA GLU A 76 -2.51 18.17 6.68
C GLU A 76 -3.03 17.57 8.00
N ALA A 77 -2.31 17.83 9.10
CA ALA A 77 -2.78 17.44 10.42
C ALA A 77 -4.13 18.12 10.72
N GLY A 78 -5.08 17.34 11.21
CA GLY A 78 -6.40 17.84 11.62
C GLY A 78 -6.39 18.39 13.04
N VAL A 79 -7.42 18.05 13.81
CA VAL A 79 -7.45 18.39 15.24
C VAL A 79 -6.44 17.50 15.97
N THR A 80 -5.44 18.09 16.61
CA THR A 80 -4.40 17.34 17.34
C THR A 80 -4.87 16.85 18.72
N PRO A 81 -4.25 15.80 19.29
CA PRO A 81 -4.66 15.22 20.57
C PRO A 81 -4.63 16.17 21.78
N ASP A 82 -3.82 17.23 21.74
CA ASP A 82 -3.75 18.23 22.80
C ASP A 82 -4.91 19.25 22.76
N SER A 83 -5.77 19.20 21.72
CA SER A 83 -6.95 20.04 21.57
C SER A 83 -8.16 19.49 22.32
N ALA A 84 -8.93 20.39 22.95
CA ALA A 84 -10.18 20.03 23.62
C ALA A 84 -11.26 19.45 22.67
N LEU A 85 -11.13 19.66 21.36
CA LEU A 85 -12.07 19.16 20.35
C LEU A 85 -11.64 17.81 19.76
N TYR A 86 -10.49 17.25 20.15
CA TYR A 86 -9.97 16.02 19.56
C TYR A 86 -10.93 14.83 19.67
N GLY A 87 -11.56 14.67 20.84
CA GLY A 87 -12.56 13.61 21.03
C GLY A 87 -13.78 13.75 20.12
N LEU A 88 -14.11 14.96 19.64
CA LEU A 88 -15.19 15.17 18.67
C LEU A 88 -14.74 14.82 17.25
N ASP A 89 -13.48 15.08 16.92
CA ASP A 89 -12.87 14.70 15.65
C ASP A 89 -12.85 13.17 15.49
N VAL A 90 -12.30 12.46 16.48
CA VAL A 90 -12.30 10.99 16.53
C VAL A 90 -13.74 10.42 16.51
N LEU A 91 -14.70 11.09 17.15
CA LEU A 91 -16.11 10.67 17.09
C LEU A 91 -16.71 10.85 15.68
N ALA A 92 -16.39 11.96 15.01
CA ALA A 92 -16.87 12.22 13.65
C ALA A 92 -16.33 11.18 12.66
N ASP A 93 -15.06 10.82 12.77
CA ASP A 93 -14.44 9.74 11.99
C ASP A 93 -15.14 8.40 12.20
N ASN A 94 -15.40 8.04 13.47
CA ASN A 94 -16.11 6.81 13.79
C ASN A 94 -17.53 6.78 13.23
N ILE A 95 -18.23 7.91 13.22
CA ILE A 95 -19.54 8.05 12.59
C ILE A 95 -19.42 7.90 11.08
N ALA A 96 -18.42 8.53 10.45
CA ALA A 96 -18.18 8.41 9.02
C ALA A 96 -17.93 6.94 8.63
N LEU A 97 -17.05 6.24 9.34
CA LEU A 97 -16.78 4.81 9.15
C LEU A 97 -18.04 3.95 9.32
N ALA A 98 -18.89 4.26 10.30
CA ALA A 98 -20.14 3.53 10.53
C ALA A 98 -21.17 3.74 9.41
N LEU A 99 -21.07 4.84 8.67
CA LEU A 99 -21.94 5.17 7.54
C LEU A 99 -21.36 4.72 6.19
N THR A 100 -20.09 4.32 6.13
CA THR A 100 -19.47 3.70 4.96
C THR A 100 -19.80 2.21 4.93
N PHE A 101 -20.70 1.79 4.04
CA PHE A 101 -21.18 0.41 3.99
C PHE A 101 -20.33 -0.51 3.12
N ASP A 102 -19.72 0.02 2.07
CA ASP A 102 -18.81 -0.76 1.24
C ASP A 102 -17.49 -1.00 1.97
N GLU A 103 -17.02 -2.24 2.00
CA GLU A 103 -15.84 -2.63 2.78
C GLU A 103 -14.52 -2.16 2.14
N ALA A 104 -14.49 -1.95 0.82
CA ALA A 104 -13.33 -1.39 0.16
C ALA A 104 -13.26 0.12 0.42
N GLU A 105 -14.37 0.84 0.27
CA GLU A 105 -14.46 2.26 0.63
C GLU A 105 -14.15 2.48 2.13
N LYS A 106 -14.62 1.60 3.02
CA LYS A 106 -14.31 1.67 4.46
C LYS A 106 -12.83 1.43 4.74
N THR A 107 -12.19 0.55 3.98
CA THR A 107 -10.73 0.38 4.03
C THR A 107 -10.02 1.69 3.65
N GLU A 108 -10.39 2.29 2.52
CA GLU A 108 -9.79 3.54 2.06
C GLU A 108 -10.00 4.68 3.06
N LYS A 109 -11.22 4.83 3.59
CA LYS A 109 -11.52 5.80 4.64
C LYS A 109 -10.68 5.59 5.90
N SER A 110 -10.48 4.32 6.29
CA SER A 110 -9.62 3.99 7.43
C SER A 110 -8.15 4.33 7.17
N LEU A 111 -7.67 4.23 5.92
CA LEU A 111 -6.32 4.65 5.54
C LEU A 111 -6.19 6.18 5.53
N GLU A 112 -7.21 6.94 5.10
CA GLU A 112 -7.23 8.40 5.21
C GLU A 112 -7.09 8.84 6.67
N ILE A 113 -7.89 8.25 7.57
CA ILE A 113 -7.80 8.53 9.01
C ILE A 113 -6.40 8.17 9.54
N ALA A 114 -5.84 7.03 9.13
CA ALA A 114 -4.47 6.66 9.51
C ALA A 114 -3.42 7.66 8.99
N GLU A 115 -3.61 8.22 7.79
CA GLU A 115 -2.72 9.26 7.26
C GLU A 115 -2.83 10.57 8.06
N GLU A 116 -4.03 10.97 8.47
CA GLU A 116 -4.25 12.12 9.35
C GLU A 116 -3.58 11.92 10.72
N ARG A 117 -3.77 10.76 11.36
CA ARG A 117 -3.10 10.45 12.64
C ARG A 117 -1.57 10.36 12.50
N LEU A 118 -1.06 9.99 11.32
CA LEU A 118 0.38 10.04 11.03
C LEU A 118 0.90 11.49 10.98
N SER A 119 0.14 12.40 10.35
CA SER A 119 0.46 13.82 10.31
C SER A 119 0.37 14.48 11.69
N GLU A 120 -0.62 14.11 12.52
CA GLU A 120 -0.67 14.53 13.93
C GLU A 120 0.54 14.02 14.72
N THR A 121 0.91 12.74 14.53
CA THR A 121 2.09 12.17 15.20
C THR A 121 3.34 12.96 14.86
N GLU A 122 3.51 13.32 13.59
CA GLU A 122 4.61 14.16 13.14
C GLU A 122 4.58 15.54 13.81
N GLN A 123 3.45 16.24 13.73
CA GLN A 123 3.31 17.58 14.30
C GLN A 123 3.62 17.56 15.81
N MET A 124 3.00 16.65 16.56
CA MET A 124 3.22 16.58 18.01
C MET A 124 4.65 16.21 18.35
N ALA A 125 5.31 15.40 17.52
CA ALA A 125 6.71 15.09 17.69
C ALA A 125 7.60 16.32 17.44
N GLU A 126 7.29 17.16 16.45
CA GLU A 126 8.01 18.42 16.19
C GLU A 126 7.88 19.41 17.34
N GLU A 127 6.70 19.45 17.97
CA GLU A 127 6.41 20.27 19.15
C GLU A 127 7.02 19.70 20.45
N GLY A 128 7.53 18.47 20.40
CA GLY A 128 8.12 17.79 21.55
C GLY A 128 7.09 17.30 22.58
N ASN A 129 5.82 17.22 22.20
CA ASN A 129 4.74 16.74 23.07
C ASN A 129 4.63 15.21 22.99
N THR A 130 5.45 14.52 23.77
CA THR A 130 5.55 13.05 23.73
C THR A 130 4.26 12.32 24.09
N GLU A 131 3.40 12.91 24.93
CA GLU A 131 2.13 12.30 25.32
C GLU A 131 1.14 12.32 24.15
N ALA A 132 0.97 13.49 23.53
CA ALA A 132 0.13 13.62 22.33
C ALA A 132 0.69 12.84 21.13
N THR A 133 2.01 12.77 20.97
CA THR A 133 2.63 11.88 19.96
C THR A 133 2.26 10.41 20.18
N ALA A 134 2.26 9.93 21.43
CA ALA A 134 1.91 8.56 21.76
C ALA A 134 0.40 8.29 21.56
N GLU A 135 -0.45 9.27 21.86
CA GLU A 135 -1.89 9.19 21.62
C GLU A 135 -2.23 9.14 20.13
N ALA A 136 -1.67 10.04 19.31
CA ALA A 136 -1.82 10.01 17.86
C ALA A 136 -1.32 8.69 17.26
N GLN A 137 -0.21 8.16 17.78
CA GLN A 137 0.30 6.84 17.40
C GLN A 137 -0.69 5.71 17.73
N GLN A 138 -1.37 5.76 18.88
CA GLN A 138 -2.37 4.75 19.24
C GLN A 138 -3.58 4.83 18.30
N ASN A 139 -4.09 6.04 18.04
CA ASN A 139 -5.22 6.24 17.14
C ASN A 139 -4.89 5.84 15.69
N TYR A 140 -3.64 6.02 15.27
CA TYR A 140 -3.11 5.43 14.04
C TYR A 140 -3.23 3.90 14.02
N GLU A 141 -2.85 3.21 15.11
CA GLU A 141 -2.97 1.75 15.18
C GLU A 141 -4.42 1.28 15.12
N GLU A 142 -5.35 2.02 15.72
CA GLU A 142 -6.79 1.75 15.65
C GLU A 142 -7.32 1.92 14.23
N ALA A 143 -6.98 3.02 13.54
CA ALA A 143 -7.36 3.26 12.16
C ALA A 143 -6.85 2.15 11.22
N ILE A 144 -5.58 1.74 11.35
CA ILE A 144 -5.06 0.60 10.57
C ILE A 144 -5.77 -0.71 10.95
N THR A 145 -6.18 -0.91 12.20
CA THR A 145 -6.95 -2.10 12.59
C THR A 145 -8.32 -2.12 11.89
N ASN A 146 -9.01 -0.98 11.81
CA ASN A 146 -10.26 -0.86 11.07
C ASN A 146 -10.07 -1.14 9.57
N ALA A 147 -8.98 -0.63 8.98
CA ALA A 147 -8.61 -0.93 7.59
C ALA A 147 -8.37 -2.44 7.40
N GLU A 148 -7.62 -3.07 8.30
CA GLU A 148 -7.36 -4.51 8.29
C GLU A 148 -8.65 -5.33 8.34
N GLU A 149 -9.60 -4.97 9.21
CA GLU A 149 -10.88 -5.67 9.36
C GLU A 149 -11.75 -5.52 8.12
N SER A 150 -11.90 -4.30 7.62
CA SER A 150 -12.69 -3.99 6.43
C SER A 150 -12.14 -4.69 5.19
N THR A 151 -10.82 -4.68 4.99
CA THR A 151 -10.16 -5.42 3.90
C THR A 151 -10.47 -6.91 3.94
N GLN A 152 -10.46 -7.53 5.13
CA GLN A 152 -10.76 -8.96 5.23
C GLN A 152 -12.23 -9.27 4.91
N ALA A 153 -13.13 -8.30 5.11
CA ALA A 153 -14.55 -8.39 4.81
C ALA A 153 -14.90 -8.07 3.34
N VAL A 154 -13.96 -7.54 2.54
CA VAL A 154 -14.14 -7.34 1.09
C VAL A 154 -14.38 -8.68 0.41
N ASP A 155 -15.62 -8.96 -0.02
CA ASP A 155 -15.97 -10.17 -0.74
C ASP A 155 -17.03 -9.88 -1.79
N GLY A 156 -16.85 -10.43 -2.99
CA GLY A 156 -17.86 -10.45 -4.05
C GLY A 156 -18.83 -11.61 -3.94
N ALA A 157 -19.90 -11.54 -4.73
CA ALA A 157 -20.88 -12.61 -4.90
C ALA A 157 -20.22 -13.93 -5.32
N ASP A 158 -20.89 -15.06 -5.08
CA ASP A 158 -20.37 -16.40 -5.36
C ASP A 158 -20.47 -16.78 -6.85
N ASN A 159 -19.84 -15.99 -7.70
CA ASN A 159 -19.69 -16.25 -9.12
C ASN A 159 -18.30 -15.81 -9.63
N SER A 160 -17.92 -16.31 -10.80
CA SER A 160 -16.59 -16.07 -11.38
C SER A 160 -16.30 -14.59 -11.64
N GLU A 161 -17.28 -13.83 -12.12
CA GLU A 161 -17.11 -12.42 -12.50
C GLU A 161 -16.85 -11.55 -11.26
N SER A 162 -17.72 -11.66 -10.25
CA SER A 162 -17.57 -10.93 -8.99
C SER A 162 -16.32 -11.35 -8.20
N SER A 163 -15.87 -12.60 -8.32
CA SER A 163 -14.60 -13.02 -7.73
C SER A 163 -13.37 -12.42 -8.43
N LEU A 164 -13.44 -12.14 -9.74
CA LEU A 164 -12.38 -11.43 -10.46
C LEU A 164 -12.40 -9.94 -10.10
N GLU A 165 -13.58 -9.34 -10.02
CA GLU A 165 -13.76 -7.97 -9.50
C GLU A 165 -13.14 -7.82 -8.10
N THR A 166 -13.36 -8.80 -7.21
CA THR A 166 -12.73 -8.83 -5.88
C THR A 166 -11.20 -8.83 -5.97
N VAL A 167 -10.60 -9.54 -6.94
CA VAL A 167 -9.14 -9.50 -7.17
C VAL A 167 -8.69 -8.09 -7.55
N GLY A 168 -9.42 -7.43 -8.44
CA GLY A 168 -9.17 -6.03 -8.84
C GLY A 168 -9.31 -5.04 -7.69
N THR A 169 -10.41 -5.12 -6.92
CA THR A 169 -10.62 -4.29 -5.73
C THR A 169 -9.47 -4.45 -4.73
N VAL A 170 -9.07 -5.69 -4.43
CA VAL A 170 -7.98 -5.92 -3.48
C VAL A 170 -6.62 -5.48 -4.06
N ALA A 171 -6.41 -5.52 -5.38
CA ALA A 171 -5.23 -4.96 -6.01
C ALA A 171 -5.15 -3.43 -5.85
N THR A 172 -6.28 -2.72 -5.98
CA THR A 172 -6.37 -1.28 -5.69
C THR A 172 -6.05 -0.99 -4.23
N LEU A 173 -6.67 -1.72 -3.30
CA LEU A 173 -6.37 -1.58 -1.86
C LEU A 173 -4.89 -1.87 -1.56
N GLN A 174 -4.30 -2.86 -2.23
CA GLN A 174 -2.89 -3.18 -2.09
C GLN A 174 -2.00 -2.02 -2.51
N ASN A 175 -2.33 -1.36 -3.62
CA ASN A 175 -1.59 -0.19 -4.07
C ASN A 175 -1.68 0.97 -3.06
N SER A 176 -2.88 1.24 -2.53
CA SER A 176 -3.12 2.26 -1.51
C SER A 176 -2.34 1.98 -0.22
N VAL A 177 -2.32 0.74 0.27
CA VAL A 177 -1.57 0.34 1.47
C VAL A 177 -0.07 0.45 1.27
N GLU A 178 0.46 -0.02 0.12
CA GLU A 178 1.89 0.10 -0.18
C GLU A 178 2.34 1.58 -0.32
N ASN A 179 1.46 2.44 -0.85
CA ASN A 179 1.68 3.88 -0.89
C ASN A 179 1.71 4.49 0.52
N HIS A 180 0.74 4.13 1.37
CA HIS A 180 0.69 4.57 2.77
C HIS A 180 1.94 4.18 3.56
N TYR A 181 2.42 2.94 3.40
CA TYR A 181 3.68 2.49 4.02
C TYR A 181 4.89 3.35 3.59
N THR A 182 4.90 3.79 2.33
CA THR A 182 5.95 4.69 1.82
C THR A 182 5.87 6.06 2.49
N LYS A 183 4.65 6.60 2.68
CA LYS A 183 4.41 7.83 3.43
C LYS A 183 4.92 7.71 4.87
N VAL A 184 4.54 6.65 5.59
CA VAL A 184 5.04 6.35 6.96
C VAL A 184 6.57 6.38 7.03
N SER A 185 7.24 5.73 6.08
CA SER A 185 8.71 5.71 6.04
C SER A 185 9.30 7.09 5.79
N ALA A 186 8.68 7.89 4.92
CA ALA A 186 9.10 9.26 4.65
C ALA A 186 8.91 10.20 5.86
N VAL A 187 7.77 10.09 6.57
CA VAL A 187 7.50 10.86 7.79
C VAL A 187 8.54 10.56 8.86
N LYS A 188 8.74 9.27 9.17
CA LYS A 188 9.78 8.81 10.10
C LYS A 188 11.14 9.41 9.75
N ASP A 189 11.48 9.38 8.48
CA ASP A 189 12.75 9.88 8.00
C ASP A 189 12.92 11.39 8.20
N ARG A 190 11.90 12.15 7.83
CA ARG A 190 11.88 13.62 7.92
C ARG A 190 11.92 14.07 9.38
N ILE A 191 11.08 13.50 10.22
CA ILE A 191 11.00 13.87 11.64
C ILE A 191 12.27 13.50 12.39
N LEU A 192 12.84 12.30 12.17
CA LEU A 192 14.08 11.90 12.83
C LEU A 192 15.26 12.77 12.38
N GLU A 193 15.29 13.24 11.14
CA GLU A 193 16.32 14.18 10.68
C GLU A 193 16.17 15.57 11.33
N ARG A 194 14.95 16.12 11.35
CA ARG A 194 14.65 17.45 11.93
C ARG A 194 14.83 17.49 13.45
N MET A 195 14.44 16.42 14.15
CA MET A 195 14.45 16.38 15.62
C MET A 195 15.79 15.95 16.20
N ARG A 196 16.70 15.39 15.40
CA ARG A 196 18.02 14.91 15.87
C ARG A 196 18.86 15.99 16.56
N ALA A 197 18.81 17.24 16.10
CA ALA A 197 19.53 18.34 16.72
C ALA A 197 18.79 18.99 17.90
N LYS A 198 17.49 18.69 18.06
CA LYS A 198 16.58 19.31 19.03
C LYS A 198 16.29 18.41 20.24
N MET A 199 16.48 17.10 20.09
CA MET A 199 16.20 16.10 21.11
C MET A 199 17.48 15.48 21.67
N ASN A 200 17.43 15.05 22.93
CA ASN A 200 18.49 14.20 23.48
C ASN A 200 18.34 12.75 22.98
N ALA A 201 19.35 11.92 23.25
CA ALA A 201 19.38 10.54 22.77
C ALA A 201 18.19 9.68 23.25
N GLN A 202 17.69 9.90 24.48
CA GLN A 202 16.54 9.17 25.01
C GLN A 202 15.22 9.59 24.33
N GLN A 203 15.03 10.88 24.10
CA GLN A 203 13.85 11.41 23.40
C GLN A 203 13.83 10.94 21.94
N LEU A 204 14.99 10.96 21.26
CA LEU A 204 15.11 10.46 19.90
C LEU A 204 14.86 8.96 19.81
N ALA A 205 15.36 8.18 20.77
CA ALA A 205 15.09 6.74 20.84
C ALA A 205 13.60 6.43 21.06
N HIS A 206 12.93 7.21 21.91
CA HIS A 206 11.49 7.07 22.10
C HIS A 206 10.72 7.39 20.81
N LEU A 207 11.11 8.45 20.11
CA LEU A 207 10.52 8.82 18.83
C LEU A 207 10.74 7.73 17.76
N GLU A 208 11.94 7.15 17.70
CA GLU A 208 12.22 5.98 16.86
C GLU A 208 11.32 4.79 17.19
N GLN A 209 11.03 4.56 18.48
CA GLN A 209 10.12 3.50 18.91
C GLN A 209 8.68 3.77 18.46
N VAL A 210 8.19 5.00 18.59
CA VAL A 210 6.86 5.43 18.11
C VAL A 210 6.71 5.12 16.62
N PHE A 211 7.62 5.64 15.78
CA PHE A 211 7.58 5.39 14.35
C PHE A 211 7.87 3.94 13.96
N GLY A 212 8.63 3.22 14.79
CA GLY A 212 8.82 1.78 14.66
C GLY A 212 7.50 1.02 14.75
N LYS A 213 6.64 1.35 15.73
CA LYS A 213 5.30 0.75 15.85
C LYS A 213 4.40 1.09 14.68
N ILE A 214 4.39 2.36 14.24
CA ILE A 214 3.61 2.82 13.09
C ILE A 214 4.01 2.05 11.82
N LYS A 215 5.33 1.94 11.56
CA LYS A 215 5.88 1.19 10.43
C LYS A 215 5.52 -0.29 10.49
N ASP A 216 5.68 -0.93 11.66
CA ASP A 216 5.33 -2.33 11.88
C ASP A 216 3.83 -2.59 11.63
N LYS A 217 2.97 -1.67 12.08
CA LYS A 217 1.52 -1.77 11.90
C LYS A 217 1.12 -1.59 10.43
N ALA A 218 1.74 -0.64 9.71
CA ALA A 218 1.55 -0.47 8.27
C ALA A 218 1.98 -1.73 7.48
N GLN A 219 3.13 -2.31 7.83
CA GLN A 219 3.63 -3.53 7.19
C GLN A 219 2.68 -4.72 7.43
N LYS A 220 2.13 -4.85 8.64
CA LYS A 220 1.15 -5.91 8.96
C LYS A 220 -0.11 -5.79 8.11
N MET A 221 -0.56 -4.57 7.85
CA MET A 221 -1.70 -4.32 6.96
C MET A 221 -1.37 -4.76 5.52
N GLU A 222 -0.17 -4.45 5.03
CA GLU A 222 0.31 -4.90 3.72
C GLU A 222 0.31 -6.43 3.59
N GLU A 223 0.78 -7.14 4.61
CA GLU A 223 0.74 -8.61 4.67
C GLU A 223 -0.70 -9.15 4.60
N LYS A 224 -1.64 -8.50 5.32
CA LYS A 224 -3.05 -8.90 5.34
C LYS A 224 -3.76 -8.66 4.01
N VAL A 225 -3.52 -7.53 3.36
CA VAL A 225 -4.06 -7.25 2.02
C VAL A 225 -3.53 -8.26 1.01
N ALA A 226 -2.22 -8.54 1.02
CA ALA A 226 -1.64 -9.54 0.14
C ALA A 226 -2.26 -10.94 0.37
N ALA A 227 -2.47 -11.33 1.64
CA ALA A 227 -3.15 -12.58 1.96
C ALA A 227 -4.60 -12.61 1.47
N LYS A 228 -5.33 -11.49 1.56
CA LYS A 228 -6.70 -11.38 1.05
C LYS A 228 -6.74 -11.50 -0.48
N LYS A 229 -5.76 -10.91 -1.17
CA LYS A 229 -5.65 -11.02 -2.63
C LYS A 229 -5.46 -12.46 -3.07
N GLU A 230 -4.58 -13.20 -2.39
CA GLU A 230 -4.39 -14.63 -2.64
C GLU A 230 -5.65 -15.45 -2.37
N GLN A 231 -6.44 -15.11 -1.33
CA GLN A 231 -7.73 -15.74 -1.11
C GLN A 231 -8.72 -15.46 -2.25
N ALA A 232 -8.80 -14.22 -2.73
CA ALA A 232 -9.64 -13.83 -3.86
C ALA A 232 -9.24 -14.57 -5.14
N LYS A 233 -7.93 -14.67 -5.44
CA LYS A 233 -7.40 -15.44 -6.57
C LYS A 233 -7.80 -16.91 -6.52
N LEU A 234 -7.69 -17.54 -5.33
CA LEU A 234 -8.10 -18.93 -5.16
C LEU A 234 -9.60 -19.14 -5.35
N LYS A 235 -10.44 -18.20 -4.87
CA LYS A 235 -11.89 -18.20 -5.11
C LYS A 235 -12.19 -18.09 -6.60
N TYR A 236 -11.57 -17.14 -7.29
CA TYR A 236 -11.72 -16.95 -8.73
C TYR A 236 -11.29 -18.18 -9.53
N LYS A 237 -10.12 -18.75 -9.24
CA LYS A 237 -9.65 -19.99 -9.85
C LYS A 237 -10.69 -21.11 -9.77
N ALA A 238 -11.24 -21.32 -8.58
CA ALA A 238 -12.21 -22.38 -8.31
C ALA A 238 -13.53 -22.16 -9.06
N LEU A 239 -14.06 -20.94 -9.06
CA LEU A 239 -15.34 -20.61 -9.70
C LEU A 239 -15.23 -20.54 -11.23
N ALA A 240 -14.13 -20.01 -11.75
CA ALA A 240 -13.87 -19.88 -13.18
C ALA A 240 -13.38 -21.18 -13.83
N LYS A 241 -12.98 -22.18 -13.01
CA LYS A 241 -12.35 -23.44 -13.46
C LYS A 241 -11.11 -23.21 -14.33
N LYS A 242 -10.35 -22.16 -14.02
CA LYS A 242 -9.13 -21.77 -14.73
C LYS A 242 -7.90 -22.50 -14.18
N THR A 243 -6.88 -22.61 -15.00
CA THR A 243 -5.54 -23.06 -14.60
C THR A 243 -4.81 -21.97 -13.81
N ASP A 244 -3.71 -22.30 -13.13
CA ASP A 244 -2.87 -21.31 -12.44
C ASP A 244 -2.39 -20.22 -13.39
N ALA A 245 -1.89 -20.60 -14.58
CA ALA A 245 -1.38 -19.65 -15.57
C ALA A 245 -2.45 -18.65 -16.07
N GLU A 246 -3.70 -19.09 -16.23
CA GLU A 246 -4.79 -18.20 -16.64
C GLU A 246 -5.26 -17.27 -15.51
N VAL A 247 -5.11 -17.69 -14.26
CA VAL A 247 -5.42 -16.86 -13.08
C VAL A 247 -4.32 -15.83 -12.87
N ASP A 248 -3.05 -16.22 -12.99
CA ASP A 248 -1.91 -15.30 -12.89
C ASP A 248 -1.97 -14.23 -14.00
N ALA A 249 -2.36 -14.62 -15.22
CA ALA A 249 -2.55 -13.66 -16.31
C ALA A 249 -3.70 -12.67 -16.04
N ALA A 250 -4.80 -13.14 -15.45
CA ALA A 250 -5.92 -12.28 -15.08
C ALA A 250 -5.58 -11.35 -13.90
N GLU A 251 -4.85 -11.85 -12.90
CA GLU A 251 -4.34 -11.02 -11.81
C GLU A 251 -3.42 -9.92 -12.33
N GLU A 252 -2.50 -10.23 -13.24
CA GLU A 252 -1.59 -9.24 -13.80
C GLU A 252 -2.35 -8.14 -14.55
N GLU A 253 -3.46 -8.48 -15.23
CA GLU A 253 -4.35 -7.49 -15.84
C GLU A 253 -5.01 -6.59 -14.79
N GLU A 254 -5.52 -7.17 -13.70
CA GLU A 254 -6.12 -6.41 -12.59
C GLU A 254 -5.08 -5.55 -11.85
N ASP A 255 -3.84 -6.02 -11.68
CA ASP A 255 -2.74 -5.25 -11.10
C ASP A 255 -2.34 -4.06 -11.95
N GLN A 256 -2.39 -4.21 -13.27
CA GLN A 256 -2.16 -3.12 -14.21
C GLN A 256 -3.29 -2.09 -14.14
N LYS A 257 -4.57 -2.53 -14.09
CA LYS A 257 -5.74 -1.64 -13.94
C LYS A 257 -5.68 -0.86 -12.62
N ALA A 258 -5.29 -1.52 -11.53
CA ALA A 258 -5.11 -0.92 -10.21
C ALA A 258 -3.88 0.01 -10.12
N GLY A 259 -3.03 0.05 -11.15
CA GLY A 259 -1.77 0.81 -11.13
C GLY A 259 -0.76 0.28 -10.11
N LEU A 260 -0.91 -0.98 -9.67
CA LEU A 260 -0.08 -1.57 -8.63
C LEU A 260 1.36 -1.74 -9.12
N ASN A 261 1.56 -2.24 -10.34
CA ASN A 261 2.89 -2.49 -10.88
C ASN A 261 3.66 -1.19 -11.21
N SER A 262 2.98 -0.19 -11.78
CA SER A 262 3.58 1.14 -11.97
C SER A 262 3.87 1.81 -10.63
N GLY A 263 2.94 1.75 -9.67
CA GLY A 263 3.14 2.29 -8.33
C GLY A 263 4.33 1.66 -7.61
N ARG A 264 4.51 0.33 -7.73
CA ARG A 264 5.69 -0.37 -7.19
C ARG A 264 6.98 0.06 -7.86
N GLN A 265 6.97 0.27 -9.18
CA GLN A 265 8.14 0.78 -9.90
C GLN A 265 8.53 2.16 -9.38
N ASP A 266 7.58 3.10 -9.30
CA ASP A 266 7.82 4.46 -8.82
C ASP A 266 8.33 4.47 -7.38
N ARG A 267 7.71 3.67 -6.49
CA ARG A 267 8.14 3.51 -5.09
C ARG A 267 9.55 2.95 -4.99
N ALA A 268 9.87 1.92 -5.79
CA ALA A 268 11.20 1.33 -5.82
C ALA A 268 12.25 2.34 -6.26
N GLU A 269 12.03 3.02 -7.39
CA GLU A 269 12.94 4.03 -7.92
C GLU A 269 13.22 5.15 -6.90
N LYS A 270 12.18 5.74 -6.31
CA LYS A 270 12.31 6.77 -5.27
C LYS A 270 13.08 6.26 -4.05
N SER A 271 12.76 5.05 -3.57
CA SER A 271 13.44 4.48 -2.41
C SER A 271 14.94 4.24 -2.65
N LEU A 272 15.31 3.78 -3.85
CA LEU A 272 16.69 3.50 -4.23
C LEU A 272 17.47 4.79 -4.47
N GLU A 273 16.85 5.81 -5.05
CA GLU A 273 17.45 7.14 -5.18
C GLU A 273 17.73 7.75 -3.80
N LYS A 274 16.77 7.68 -2.88
CA LYS A 274 16.93 8.15 -1.50
C LYS A 274 18.05 7.39 -0.77
N ALA A 275 18.08 6.07 -0.92
CA ALA A 275 19.12 5.22 -0.35
C ALA A 275 20.51 5.60 -0.87
N GLU A 276 20.65 5.85 -2.17
CA GLU A 276 21.90 6.31 -2.78
C GLU A 276 22.39 7.64 -2.19
N LYS A 277 21.50 8.65 -2.15
CA LYS A 277 21.81 9.97 -1.57
C LYS A 277 22.29 9.84 -0.12
N ARG A 278 21.64 9.00 0.68
CA ARG A 278 22.03 8.79 2.08
C ARG A 278 23.31 8.00 2.25
N LEU A 279 23.55 6.99 1.42
CA LEU A 279 24.83 6.27 1.41
C LEU A 279 25.99 7.18 1.01
N ALA A 280 25.77 8.15 0.13
CA ALA A 280 26.77 9.17 -0.19
C ALA A 280 27.12 10.03 1.03
N LYS A 281 26.10 10.58 1.72
CA LYS A 281 26.29 11.35 2.97
C LYS A 281 26.97 10.52 4.07
N ALA A 282 26.59 9.26 4.23
CA ALA A 282 27.22 8.35 5.19
C ALA A 282 28.70 8.10 4.84
N ALA A 283 29.02 7.94 3.55
CA ALA A 283 30.40 7.77 3.09
C ALA A 283 31.27 8.99 3.39
N GLU A 284 30.73 10.20 3.25
CA GLU A 284 31.43 11.44 3.60
C GLU A 284 31.72 11.52 5.10
N LYS A 285 30.70 11.24 5.93
CA LYS A 285 30.85 11.20 7.39
C LYS A 285 31.91 10.20 7.83
N ILE A 286 31.88 8.97 7.29
CA ILE A 286 32.85 7.91 7.61
C ILE A 286 34.27 8.36 7.25
N LYS A 287 34.46 9.03 6.10
CA LYS A 287 35.76 9.61 5.73
C LYS A 287 36.22 10.67 6.73
N GLU A 288 35.33 11.55 7.16
CA GLU A 288 35.61 12.59 8.15
C GLU A 288 36.01 11.99 9.52
N ASP A 289 35.32 10.94 9.97
CA ASP A 289 35.65 10.28 11.23
C ASP A 289 37.00 9.56 11.16
N LYS A 290 37.31 8.96 10.00
CA LYS A 290 38.61 8.36 9.72
C LYS A 290 39.74 9.39 9.77
N THR A 291 39.56 10.59 9.21
CA THR A 291 40.57 11.65 9.28
C THR A 291 40.75 12.20 10.70
N LYS A 292 39.71 12.12 11.54
CA LYS A 292 39.77 12.41 12.98
C LYS A 292 40.40 11.28 13.81
N GLY A 293 40.82 10.18 13.18
CA GLY A 293 41.46 9.04 13.85
C GLY A 293 40.50 8.10 14.56
N GLN A 294 39.20 8.15 14.25
CA GLN A 294 38.23 7.17 14.75
C GLN A 294 38.36 5.84 14.00
N ASP A 295 38.08 4.73 14.68
CA ASP A 295 38.00 3.42 14.05
C ASP A 295 36.69 3.28 13.27
N THR A 296 36.81 3.29 11.95
CA THR A 296 35.69 3.21 11.01
C THR A 296 35.57 1.86 10.32
N THR A 297 36.35 0.85 10.72
CA THR A 297 36.47 -0.42 9.98
C THR A 297 35.12 -1.10 9.77
N ASP A 298 34.31 -1.21 10.83
CA ASP A 298 32.98 -1.81 10.78
C ASP A 298 32.02 -1.01 9.89
N ALA A 299 32.05 0.31 10.01
CA ALA A 299 31.19 1.22 9.25
C ALA A 299 31.54 1.22 7.75
N GLU A 300 32.83 1.15 7.41
CA GLU A 300 33.29 1.00 6.03
C GLU A 300 32.82 -0.31 5.41
N ALA A 301 32.86 -1.42 6.17
CA ALA A 301 32.37 -2.73 5.70
C ALA A 301 30.86 -2.71 5.44
N GLN A 302 30.07 -2.18 6.38
CA GLN A 302 28.62 -2.05 6.23
C GLN A 302 28.23 -1.13 5.07
N LEU A 303 28.97 -0.04 4.86
CA LEU A 303 28.77 0.87 3.72
C LEU A 303 28.99 0.16 2.37
N ILE A 304 30.02 -0.69 2.28
CA ILE A 304 30.31 -1.47 1.06
C ILE A 304 29.18 -2.47 0.80
N GLU A 305 28.77 -3.23 1.82
CA GLU A 305 27.66 -4.19 1.70
C GLU A 305 26.37 -3.52 1.23
N ALA A 306 26.00 -2.39 1.86
CA ALA A 306 24.82 -1.62 1.51
C ALA A 306 24.87 -1.09 0.06
N LYS A 307 26.04 -0.61 -0.40
CA LYS A 307 26.24 -0.16 -1.79
C LYS A 307 26.14 -1.30 -2.80
N THR A 308 26.69 -2.48 -2.48
CA THR A 308 26.55 -3.67 -3.32
C THR A 308 25.08 -4.07 -3.44
N ARG A 309 24.36 -4.19 -2.32
CA ARG A 309 22.92 -4.49 -2.32
C ARG A 309 22.11 -3.47 -3.11
N LEU A 310 22.41 -2.17 -2.96
CA LEU A 310 21.75 -1.10 -3.73
C LEU A 310 21.94 -1.29 -5.25
N ASN A 311 23.15 -1.62 -5.69
CA ASN A 311 23.43 -1.83 -7.11
C ASN A 311 22.70 -3.07 -7.66
N ASP A 312 22.66 -4.16 -6.89
CA ASP A 312 21.92 -5.37 -7.28
C ASP A 312 20.43 -5.07 -7.43
N LEU A 313 19.85 -4.31 -6.49
CA LEU A 313 18.45 -3.88 -6.55
C LEU A 313 18.17 -2.96 -7.74
N LYS A 314 19.07 -2.02 -8.04
CA LYS A 314 18.97 -1.15 -9.22
C LYS A 314 18.98 -1.95 -10.53
N GLU A 315 19.64 -3.11 -10.56
CA GLU A 315 19.61 -3.99 -11.73
C GLU A 315 18.30 -4.80 -11.78
N GLN A 316 17.81 -5.30 -10.65
CA GLN A 316 16.53 -6.03 -10.56
C GLN A 316 15.33 -5.17 -11.02
N ILE A 317 15.28 -3.89 -10.65
CA ILE A 317 14.15 -3.05 -11.07
C ILE A 317 14.14 -2.78 -12.58
N LYS A 318 15.29 -2.85 -13.27
CA LYS A 318 15.34 -2.74 -14.74
C LYS A 318 14.69 -3.93 -15.44
N SER A 319 14.74 -5.13 -14.83
CA SER A 319 14.01 -6.29 -15.32
C SER A 319 12.53 -6.29 -14.91
N LYS A 320 12.08 -5.29 -14.14
CA LYS A 320 10.74 -5.19 -13.53
C LYS A 320 10.40 -6.37 -12.60
N GLU A 321 11.40 -7.11 -12.17
CA GLU A 321 11.23 -8.22 -11.23
C GLU A 321 11.40 -7.72 -9.80
N GLY A 322 10.59 -8.24 -8.87
CA GLY A 322 10.75 -7.96 -7.45
C GLY A 322 10.59 -6.49 -7.05
N LEU A 323 9.85 -5.67 -7.82
CA LEU A 323 9.71 -4.22 -7.58
C LEU A 323 9.32 -3.86 -6.14
N LYS A 324 8.36 -4.59 -5.57
CA LYS A 324 7.95 -4.43 -4.16
C LYS A 324 9.11 -4.68 -3.19
N GLU A 325 9.83 -5.77 -3.38
CA GLU A 325 10.99 -6.12 -2.55
C GLU A 325 12.07 -5.05 -2.68
N ALA A 326 12.37 -4.60 -3.90
CA ALA A 326 13.33 -3.54 -4.15
C ALA A 326 12.97 -2.23 -3.43
N GLY A 327 11.69 -1.85 -3.41
CA GLY A 327 11.20 -0.70 -2.66
C GLY A 327 11.41 -0.82 -1.14
N MET A 328 11.04 -1.96 -0.56
CA MET A 328 11.25 -2.22 0.86
C MET A 328 12.74 -2.22 1.22
N GLN A 329 13.56 -2.92 0.43
CA GLN A 329 15.00 -3.00 0.67
C GLN A 329 15.71 -1.66 0.45
N GLY A 330 15.25 -0.83 -0.48
CA GLY A 330 15.72 0.55 -0.63
C GLY A 330 15.49 1.36 0.65
N SER A 331 14.31 1.25 1.25
CA SER A 331 14.02 1.87 2.56
C SER A 331 14.92 1.33 3.68
N GLU A 332 15.17 0.01 3.74
CA GLU A 332 16.10 -0.58 4.72
C GLU A 332 17.53 -0.06 4.56
N ILE A 333 18.04 0.02 3.32
CA ILE A 333 19.37 0.55 3.03
C ILE A 333 19.46 2.01 3.46
N SER A 334 18.40 2.77 3.24
CA SER A 334 18.26 4.16 3.66
C SER A 334 18.32 4.31 5.20
N ASP A 335 17.63 3.42 5.93
CA ASP A 335 17.72 3.32 7.40
C ASP A 335 19.16 2.99 7.86
N ILE A 336 19.83 2.02 7.22
CA ILE A 336 21.24 1.66 7.49
C ILE A 336 22.17 2.86 7.26
N ALA A 337 22.01 3.56 6.13
CA ALA A 337 22.82 4.72 5.79
C ALA A 337 22.69 5.83 6.83
N ASN A 338 21.47 6.07 7.35
CA ASN A 338 21.25 6.98 8.45
C ASN A 338 21.95 6.54 9.74
N GLN A 339 21.90 5.25 10.09
CA GLN A 339 22.62 4.74 11.27
C GLN A 339 24.14 4.93 11.13
N LEU A 340 24.69 4.65 9.94
CA LEU A 340 26.10 4.86 9.63
C LEU A 340 26.52 6.33 9.73
N LYS A 341 25.71 7.26 9.22
CA LYS A 341 25.95 8.71 9.29
C LYS A 341 26.01 9.23 10.73
N ASN A 342 25.31 8.60 11.67
CA ASN A 342 25.09 9.17 13.01
C ASN A 342 25.77 8.40 14.14
N SER A 343 26.55 7.36 13.85
CA SER A 343 27.26 6.58 14.86
C SER A 343 28.43 7.37 15.47
N GLN A 344 28.19 8.20 16.50
CA GLN A 344 29.24 9.01 17.15
C GLN A 344 29.80 8.45 18.48
N SER A 345 29.22 7.44 19.13
CA SER A 345 29.96 6.60 20.08
C SER A 345 29.23 5.27 20.34
N LYS A 346 29.99 4.17 20.39
CA LYS A 346 29.49 2.80 20.52
C LYS A 346 28.74 2.52 21.84
N GLU A 347 28.75 3.39 22.84
CA GLU A 347 28.31 3.03 24.21
C GLU A 347 26.91 3.53 24.57
N GLU A 348 26.54 4.78 24.23
CA GLU A 348 25.18 5.31 24.47
C GLU A 348 24.16 4.73 23.48
N VAL A 349 24.55 4.60 22.21
CA VAL A 349 23.74 3.95 21.16
C VAL A 349 23.53 2.47 21.48
N LYS A 350 24.48 1.80 22.14
CA LYS A 350 24.36 0.38 22.51
C LYS A 350 23.42 0.15 23.69
N GLN A 351 23.34 1.09 24.65
CA GLN A 351 22.32 1.05 25.70
C GLN A 351 20.91 1.28 25.14
N ILE A 352 20.78 2.24 24.22
CA ILE A 352 19.53 2.52 23.51
C ILE A 352 19.11 1.33 22.62
N ILE A 353 20.06 0.73 21.88
CA ILE A 353 19.83 -0.46 21.05
C ILE A 353 19.44 -1.66 21.91
N GLU A 354 20.03 -1.87 23.09
CA GLU A 354 19.61 -2.97 23.98
C GLU A 354 18.21 -2.76 24.56
N GLN A 355 17.84 -1.51 24.92
CA GLN A 355 16.47 -1.20 25.33
C GLN A 355 15.46 -1.39 24.19
N LEU A 356 15.78 -0.92 22.99
CA LEU A 356 14.98 -1.12 21.77
C LEU A 356 14.88 -2.59 21.37
N LYS A 357 15.98 -3.36 21.43
CA LYS A 357 15.96 -4.80 21.14
C LYS A 357 15.07 -5.57 22.10
N THR A 358 15.06 -5.20 23.38
CA THR A 358 14.20 -5.84 24.37
C THR A 358 12.73 -5.56 24.05
N ALA A 359 12.38 -4.29 23.83
CA ALA A 359 11.02 -3.89 23.45
C ALA A 359 10.55 -4.51 22.11
N ILE A 360 11.43 -4.59 21.10
CA ILE A 360 11.13 -5.19 19.79
C ILE A 360 11.00 -6.71 19.91
N LYS A 361 11.83 -7.36 20.73
CA LYS A 361 11.77 -8.81 20.95
C LYS A 361 10.48 -9.21 21.65
N ASP A 362 10.06 -8.46 22.66
CA ASP A 362 8.81 -8.71 23.39
C ASP A 362 7.61 -8.53 22.44
N ASN A 363 7.60 -7.46 21.63
CA ASN A 363 6.57 -7.27 20.59
C ASN A 363 6.59 -8.35 19.49
N ARG A 364 7.76 -8.85 19.09
CA ARG A 364 7.88 -9.91 18.07
C ARG A 364 7.44 -11.28 18.59
N GLU A 365 7.76 -11.63 19.83
CA GLU A 365 7.35 -12.89 20.46
C GLU A 365 5.82 -12.90 20.67
N ASP A 366 5.25 -11.83 21.23
CA ASP A 366 3.79 -11.68 21.38
C ASP A 366 3.07 -11.74 20.02
N ARG A 367 3.66 -11.13 18.98
CA ARG A 367 3.13 -11.18 17.61
C ARG A 367 3.22 -12.57 16.99
N LYS A 368 4.28 -13.33 17.27
CA LYS A 368 4.47 -14.69 16.77
C LYS A 368 3.50 -15.66 17.44
N GLU A 369 3.24 -15.47 18.73
CA GLU A 369 2.23 -16.21 19.50
C GLU A 369 0.83 -15.93 18.94
N GLN A 370 0.45 -14.64 18.79
CA GLN A 370 -0.85 -14.22 18.25
C GLN A 370 -1.07 -14.66 16.80
N LEU A 371 -0.04 -14.59 15.95
CA LEU A 371 -0.11 -15.06 14.57
C LEU A 371 -0.29 -16.57 14.50
N LYS A 372 0.38 -17.33 15.38
CA LYS A 372 0.25 -18.78 15.43
C LYS A 372 -1.14 -19.20 15.88
N GLU A 373 -1.70 -18.52 16.88
CA GLU A 373 -3.08 -18.70 17.33
C GLU A 373 -4.09 -18.35 16.23
N LYS A 374 -3.93 -17.21 15.55
CA LYS A 374 -4.81 -16.82 14.44
C LYS A 374 -4.67 -17.72 13.20
N LEU A 375 -3.47 -18.24 12.91
CA LEU A 375 -3.24 -19.18 11.82
C LEU A 375 -3.91 -20.53 12.09
N GLU A 376 -3.92 -20.99 13.35
CA GLU A 376 -4.68 -22.17 13.77
C GLU A 376 -6.19 -21.95 13.60
N ASP A 377 -6.72 -20.82 14.06
CA ASP A 377 -8.15 -20.47 13.90
C ASP A 377 -8.56 -20.37 12.41
N LEU A 378 -7.72 -19.76 11.56
CA LEU A 378 -7.92 -19.70 10.11
C LEU A 378 -7.90 -21.08 9.45
N LYS A 379 -6.96 -21.96 9.83
CA LYS A 379 -6.92 -23.34 9.33
C LYS A 379 -8.18 -24.11 9.71
N GLU A 380 -8.67 -23.91 10.93
CA GLU A 380 -9.89 -24.56 11.40
C GLU A 380 -11.14 -24.06 10.67
N LYS A 381 -11.27 -22.73 10.48
CA LYS A 381 -12.35 -22.13 9.67
C LYS A 381 -12.32 -22.62 8.22
N THR A 382 -11.13 -22.67 7.60
CA THR A 382 -10.94 -23.15 6.22
C THR A 382 -11.32 -24.63 6.08
N LYS A 383 -10.98 -25.45 7.09
CA LYS A 383 -11.37 -26.86 7.12
C LYS A 383 -12.89 -27.01 7.21
N LYS A 384 -13.55 -26.24 8.08
CA LYS A 384 -15.02 -26.23 8.21
C LYS A 384 -15.71 -25.79 6.91
N ALA A 385 -15.17 -24.78 6.24
CA ALA A 385 -15.69 -24.34 4.93
C ALA A 385 -15.55 -25.43 3.86
N ARG A 386 -14.40 -26.12 3.77
CA ARG A 386 -14.19 -27.24 2.84
C ARG A 386 -15.13 -28.41 3.07
N GLU A 387 -15.41 -28.75 4.33
CA GLU A 387 -16.37 -29.82 4.66
C GLU A 387 -17.80 -29.42 4.26
N LYS A 388 -18.22 -28.16 4.48
CA LYS A 388 -19.53 -27.67 4.03
C LYS A 388 -19.69 -27.74 2.51
N VAL A 389 -18.68 -27.28 1.77
CA VAL A 389 -18.68 -27.35 0.30
C VAL A 389 -18.74 -28.81 -0.18
N LYS A 390 -18.05 -29.73 0.50
CA LYS A 390 -18.12 -31.17 0.19
C LYS A 390 -19.52 -31.75 0.42
N GLU A 391 -20.15 -31.42 1.54
CA GLU A 391 -21.51 -31.86 1.87
C GLU A 391 -22.53 -31.31 0.85
N GLU A 392 -22.41 -30.04 0.45
CA GLU A 392 -23.26 -29.45 -0.60
C GLU A 392 -23.04 -30.09 -1.98
N ILE A 393 -21.80 -30.36 -2.37
CA ILE A 393 -21.50 -31.06 -3.63
C ILE A 393 -22.11 -32.47 -3.61
N LYS A 394 -22.09 -33.15 -2.46
CA LYS A 394 -22.68 -34.48 -2.29
C LYS A 394 -24.21 -34.42 -2.35
N SER A 395 -24.82 -33.48 -1.65
CA SER A 395 -26.27 -33.22 -1.68
C SER A 395 -26.75 -32.92 -3.11
N ASN A 396 -26.08 -32.01 -3.82
CA ASN A 396 -26.43 -31.67 -5.21
C ASN A 396 -26.23 -32.84 -6.19
N LYS A 397 -25.32 -33.77 -5.88
CA LYS A 397 -25.11 -34.98 -6.68
C LYS A 397 -26.23 -36.00 -6.44
N GLU A 398 -26.61 -36.23 -5.20
CA GLU A 398 -27.73 -37.12 -4.83
C GLU A 398 -29.06 -36.59 -5.40
N GLU A 399 -29.31 -35.27 -5.33
CA GLU A 399 -30.52 -34.64 -5.89
C GLU A 399 -30.58 -34.70 -7.43
N ARG A 400 -29.42 -34.75 -8.09
CA ARG A 400 -29.30 -34.95 -9.55
C ARG A 400 -29.49 -36.40 -9.97
N GLU A 401 -29.05 -37.35 -9.15
CA GLU A 401 -29.26 -38.79 -9.38
C GLU A 401 -30.75 -39.15 -9.18
N ASP A 402 -31.41 -38.60 -8.15
CA ASP A 402 -32.85 -38.78 -7.90
C ASP A 402 -33.74 -38.17 -9.01
N ASN A 403 -33.33 -37.03 -9.58
CA ASN A 403 -34.05 -36.43 -10.72
C ASN A 403 -33.77 -37.15 -12.05
N ALA A 404 -32.59 -37.74 -12.22
CA ALA A 404 -32.28 -38.56 -13.39
C ALA A 404 -33.10 -39.86 -13.39
N GLU A 405 -33.28 -40.53 -12.25
CA GLU A 405 -34.12 -41.73 -12.14
C GLU A 405 -35.60 -41.43 -12.43
N LYS A 406 -36.15 -40.30 -11.98
CA LYS A 406 -37.52 -39.86 -12.31
C LYS A 406 -37.74 -39.53 -13.79
N SER A 407 -36.69 -39.22 -14.54
CA SER A 407 -36.78 -38.92 -15.98
C SER A 407 -36.77 -40.16 -16.88
N VAL A 408 -36.34 -41.32 -16.36
CA VAL A 408 -36.30 -42.59 -17.10
C VAL A 408 -37.60 -43.39 -16.96
N GLU A 409 -38.40 -43.15 -15.91
CA GLU A 409 -39.68 -43.85 -15.69
C GLU A 409 -40.86 -43.30 -16.52
N ASN A 410 -40.68 -42.20 -17.25
CA ASN A 410 -41.74 -41.52 -18.02
C ASN A 410 -41.54 -41.59 -19.54
N LYS A 411 -40.96 -42.69 -20.05
CA LYS A 411 -40.67 -42.91 -21.47
C LYS A 411 -41.18 -44.26 -22.00
N ASP A 412 -42.36 -44.66 -21.54
CA ASP A 412 -43.12 -45.75 -22.16
C ASP A 412 -44.59 -45.30 -22.32
N TYR A 413 -45.15 -45.53 -23.51
CA TYR A 413 -46.39 -44.95 -24.11
C TYR A 413 -46.24 -43.51 -24.64
N THR A 414 -46.41 -43.21 -25.93
CA THR A 414 -47.44 -43.69 -26.86
C THR A 414 -46.97 -43.72 -28.32
N SER A 415 -47.42 -44.77 -29.02
CA SER A 415 -47.50 -44.95 -30.46
C SER A 415 -48.66 -44.15 -31.08
N ASP A 416 -48.54 -43.92 -32.39
CA ASP A 416 -49.58 -43.63 -33.41
C ASP A 416 -50.18 -42.21 -33.50
N SER A 417 -49.90 -41.49 -34.60
CA SER A 417 -50.80 -41.41 -35.77
C SER A 417 -50.38 -40.32 -36.78
N ASP A 418 -50.13 -40.76 -38.02
CA ASP A 418 -50.49 -40.21 -39.35
C ASP A 418 -50.50 -38.71 -39.68
N ASP A 419 -49.78 -38.44 -40.79
CA ASP A 419 -50.12 -37.67 -42.00
C ASP A 419 -50.70 -36.25 -41.90
N THR A 420 -49.97 -35.31 -42.51
CA THR A 420 -50.52 -34.52 -43.63
C THR A 420 -49.37 -33.84 -44.41
N GLU A 421 -49.30 -34.15 -45.70
CA GLU A 421 -48.53 -33.42 -46.71
C GLU A 421 -49.21 -32.07 -47.00
N GLU A 422 -48.44 -31.00 -47.16
CA GLU A 422 -48.77 -29.95 -48.14
C GLU A 422 -47.49 -29.22 -48.58
N ASP A 423 -47.18 -29.40 -49.87
CA ASP A 423 -46.18 -28.66 -50.64
C ASP A 423 -46.54 -27.17 -50.73
N THR A 424 -45.55 -26.29 -50.53
CA THR A 424 -45.39 -25.13 -51.42
C THR A 424 -43.92 -24.79 -51.58
N ASP A 425 -43.54 -24.77 -52.85
CA ASP A 425 -42.25 -24.45 -53.44
C ASP A 425 -41.95 -22.94 -53.41
N GLU A 426 -40.67 -22.67 -53.65
CA GLU A 426 -40.08 -21.50 -54.31
C GLU A 426 -39.46 -20.33 -53.50
N THR A 427 -38.14 -20.22 -53.76
CA THR A 427 -37.26 -19.04 -53.87
C THR A 427 -36.43 -18.58 -52.65
N VAL A 428 -35.22 -19.15 -52.59
CA VAL A 428 -33.92 -18.48 -52.78
C VAL A 428 -33.89 -16.97 -52.52
N GLU A 429 -33.13 -16.54 -51.52
CA GLU A 429 -31.97 -15.65 -51.72
C GLU A 429 -30.87 -15.96 -50.68
N GLU A 430 -29.66 -16.01 -51.21
CA GLU A 430 -28.39 -16.29 -50.57
C GLU A 430 -27.95 -15.06 -49.75
N ASP A 431 -27.37 -15.27 -48.57
CA ASP A 431 -26.46 -14.27 -48.00
C ASP A 431 -25.26 -14.98 -47.38
N ASP A 432 -24.14 -14.80 -48.09
CA ASP A 432 -22.80 -15.23 -47.75
C ASP A 432 -22.30 -14.48 -46.52
N THR A 433 -21.83 -15.19 -45.49
CA THR A 433 -20.62 -14.73 -44.78
C THR A 433 -19.73 -15.92 -44.41
N GLU A 434 -18.52 -15.82 -44.94
CA GLU A 434 -17.45 -16.79 -44.92
C GLU A 434 -16.96 -17.13 -43.51
N ASN A 435 -16.85 -18.44 -43.27
CA ASN A 435 -15.92 -19.02 -42.31
C ASN A 435 -14.73 -19.54 -43.12
N SER A 436 -13.50 -19.05 -42.85
CA SER A 436 -12.28 -19.68 -43.37
C SER A 436 -11.20 -19.83 -42.29
N ASP A 437 -10.96 -21.09 -41.96
CA ASP A 437 -9.67 -21.77 -41.92
C ASP A 437 -8.57 -21.35 -40.92
N SER A 438 -8.58 -22.11 -39.83
CA SER A 438 -7.53 -23.06 -39.42
C SER A 438 -6.08 -22.98 -39.97
N VAL A 439 -5.15 -22.76 -39.03
CA VAL A 439 -3.95 -23.56 -38.64
C VAL A 439 -2.76 -23.83 -39.61
N THR A 440 -1.56 -23.55 -39.07
CA THR A 440 -0.21 -24.19 -39.23
C THR A 440 0.85 -23.50 -40.10
N ALA A 441 1.96 -23.09 -39.46
CA ALA A 441 3.32 -23.56 -39.82
C ALA A 441 4.40 -23.08 -38.83
N SER A 442 5.12 -24.05 -38.29
CA SER A 442 6.30 -23.98 -37.43
C SER A 442 7.50 -23.25 -38.06
N VAL A 443 8.22 -22.43 -37.27
CA VAL A 443 9.67 -22.24 -37.45
C VAL A 443 10.36 -22.18 -36.09
N VAL A 444 10.89 -23.32 -35.66
CA VAL A 444 11.91 -23.44 -34.62
C VAL A 444 13.25 -23.04 -35.24
N LYS A 445 13.90 -21.99 -34.73
CA LYS A 445 15.31 -21.70 -35.02
C LYS A 445 16.17 -22.31 -33.90
N GLU A 446 16.86 -23.39 -34.23
CA GLU A 446 18.00 -23.92 -33.47
C GLU A 446 19.12 -22.87 -33.41
N VAL A 447 19.46 -22.39 -32.21
CA VAL A 447 20.73 -21.67 -31.98
C VAL A 447 21.76 -22.67 -31.46
N LYS A 448 22.68 -23.04 -32.35
CA LYS A 448 23.80 -23.95 -32.10
C LYS A 448 24.94 -23.16 -31.45
N VAL A 449 25.03 -23.15 -30.11
CA VAL A 449 26.21 -22.61 -29.41
C VAL A 449 27.30 -23.68 -29.31
N LYS A 450 28.41 -23.38 -29.97
CA LYS A 450 29.62 -24.18 -30.13
C LYS A 450 30.40 -24.19 -28.81
N LYS A 451 30.59 -25.38 -28.21
CA LYS A 451 31.60 -25.59 -27.15
C LYS A 451 33.00 -25.34 -27.72
N GLY A 452 33.66 -24.29 -27.25
CA GLY A 452 35.10 -24.07 -27.41
C GLY A 452 35.84 -24.54 -26.16
N LYS A 453 36.62 -25.61 -26.28
CA LYS A 453 37.68 -25.97 -25.35
C LYS A 453 38.82 -24.94 -25.46
N ARG A 454 39.27 -24.40 -24.33
CA ARG A 454 40.66 -24.49 -23.84
C ARG A 454 40.73 -24.09 -22.39
#